data_AF-A0A520I4D3-F1
#
_entry.id   AF-A0A520I4D3-F1
#
_cell.length_a   1.000
_cell.length_b   1.000
_cell.length_c   1.000
_cell.angle_alpha   90.00
_cell.angle_beta   90.00
_cell.angle_gamma   90.00
#
_symmetry.space_group_name_H-M   'P 1'
#
loop_
_entity.id
_entity.type
_entity.pdbx_description
1 polymer ?
#
loop_
_entity_poly.entity_id
_entity_poly.type
_entity_poly.pdbx_seq_one_letter_code
_entity_poly.pdbx_strand_id
1 'polypeptide(L)'
;SKWTVIEAGLKCLQGKGIVNSISLKEGEDKFRESARKIMTYGAAVVVMAFDEQGQADSFERRKEICKRSYDILVNEIDFPAQDIIFDPNILTVATGLEEHNNYAVDFINATRWIKENLPHAKVSGGVSNISFSFRGNNTVREAMHSAFLYHAIKAGLDMGIVNAGMLEVYQEIPPELLVLVEDVLLNRRDDATERLVEFADTIKSKGKEIVRNEEWRKESVESRLSHALVKGIIEYLDADVEEARQQYPRPIHVIEGPLMDGMNIVGDLFGAGKMFLPQVVKSARVMKKAVAYLLPFIEQEKLDNPDQDQNSSAGRVLMATVKGDVHDIGKNIVGVVLACNNFEIIDMGVMVPAQDIIKKAKEVKADIIGLSGLITPSLDEMVHFAKEMEREGFTIPLIIGGATTSRIHAAVKVAPNYSGPAIHVLDASRSVTVCSTLMNKDTRDDYISGIRAEYDKAREAHLNKRSDKRFKTIQEAREQNFKIDTSLVAPAPKFTGTRVFENYPLEELVPYIDWTPFFQTWELRGSYPRILEDKVVGDEARKLFEDAKALLKR
;
A
#
# COMPACT_ATOMS: atom_id res chain seq x y z
N SER A 1 9.95 24.89 -6.80
CA SER A 1 9.94 24.09 -5.54
C SER A 1 10.77 24.78 -4.48
N LYS A 2 10.48 24.58 -3.18
CA LYS A 2 11.35 25.12 -2.11
C LYS A 2 12.69 24.37 -2.11
N TRP A 3 13.75 25.03 -2.56
CA TRP A 3 15.09 24.45 -2.68
C TRP A 3 15.57 23.76 -1.39
N THR A 4 15.27 24.36 -0.24
CA THR A 4 15.64 23.83 1.08
C THR A 4 15.13 22.42 1.34
N VAL A 5 13.97 22.05 0.79
CA VAL A 5 13.40 20.70 0.93
C VAL A 5 14.14 19.71 0.02
N ILE A 6 14.43 20.12 -1.22
CA ILE A 6 15.20 19.31 -2.18
C ILE A 6 16.58 19.00 -1.61
N GLU A 7 17.25 20.03 -1.08
CA GLU A 7 18.57 19.88 -0.49
C GLU A 7 18.56 18.98 0.76
N ALA A 8 17.55 19.11 1.63
CA ALA A 8 17.40 18.21 2.77
C ALA A 8 17.20 16.75 2.32
N GLY A 9 16.44 16.52 1.24
CA GLY A 9 16.28 15.20 0.62
C GLY A 9 17.59 14.64 0.07
N LEU A 10 18.37 15.46 -0.65
CA LEU A 10 19.67 15.07 -1.20
C LEU A 10 20.67 14.66 -0.10
N LYS A 11 20.63 15.29 1.07
CA LYS A 11 21.48 14.93 2.23
C LYS A 11 21.18 13.54 2.80
N CYS A 12 19.98 13.02 2.57
CA CYS A 12 19.51 11.75 3.13
C CYS A 12 19.48 10.61 2.10
N LEU A 13 19.83 10.88 0.83
CA LEU A 13 19.69 9.92 -0.25
C LEU A 13 20.98 9.13 -0.45
N GLN A 14 20.88 7.80 -0.46
CA GLN A 14 21.99 6.91 -0.77
C GLN A 14 21.96 6.56 -2.27
N GLY A 15 23.08 6.78 -2.97
CA GLY A 15 23.19 6.56 -4.42
C GLY A 15 22.94 7.82 -5.25
N LYS A 16 22.74 7.66 -6.56
CA LYS A 16 22.56 8.78 -7.49
C LYS A 16 21.08 9.17 -7.58
N GLY A 17 20.71 10.26 -6.91
CA GLY A 17 19.37 10.82 -6.99
C GLY A 17 19.12 11.56 -8.31
N ILE A 18 17.85 11.78 -8.66
CA ILE A 18 17.43 12.67 -9.75
C ILE A 18 16.62 13.82 -9.14
N VAL A 19 17.05 15.06 -9.32
CA VAL A 19 16.32 16.23 -8.87
C VAL A 19 15.31 16.65 -9.93
N ASN A 20 14.02 16.52 -9.61
CA ASN A 20 12.92 16.96 -10.44
C ASN A 20 12.20 18.17 -9.79
N SER A 21 12.40 19.40 -10.25
CA SER A 21 13.21 19.87 -11.39
C SER A 21 13.83 21.23 -11.07
N ILE A 22 14.74 21.69 -11.94
CA ILE A 22 15.17 23.09 -12.03
C ILE A 22 14.73 23.67 -13.38
N SER A 23 14.67 25.00 -13.49
CA SER A 23 14.35 25.70 -14.74
C SER A 23 14.90 27.13 -14.74
N LEU A 24 14.84 27.80 -15.88
CA LEU A 24 15.29 29.19 -16.05
C LEU A 24 14.26 30.23 -15.58
N LYS A 25 13.11 29.80 -15.05
CA LYS A 25 12.01 30.68 -14.62
C LYS A 25 12.44 31.80 -13.66
N GLU A 26 13.38 31.51 -12.76
CA GLU A 26 13.86 32.48 -11.76
C GLU A 26 15.15 33.19 -12.20
N GLY A 27 15.51 33.10 -13.49
CA GLY A 27 16.74 33.64 -14.05
C GLY A 27 17.92 32.67 -14.01
N GLU A 28 18.93 32.97 -14.81
CA GLU A 28 20.09 32.10 -14.97
C GLU A 28 20.94 31.94 -13.71
N ASP A 29 21.08 32.99 -12.89
CA ASP A 29 21.93 32.95 -11.69
C ASP A 29 21.45 31.89 -10.69
N LYS A 30 20.14 31.83 -10.44
CA LYS A 30 19.55 30.80 -9.58
C LYS A 30 19.58 29.41 -10.19
N PHE A 31 19.45 29.32 -11.51
CA PHE A 31 19.62 28.07 -12.24
C PHE A 31 21.05 27.53 -12.07
N ARG A 32 22.06 28.39 -12.24
CA ARG A 32 23.48 28.07 -12.00
C ARG A 32 23.74 27.66 -10.56
N GLU A 33 23.20 28.40 -9.58
CA GLU A 33 23.34 28.07 -8.15
C GLU A 33 22.79 26.68 -7.84
N SER A 34 21.57 26.40 -8.31
CA SER A 34 20.89 25.13 -8.09
C SER A 34 21.63 23.97 -8.76
N ALA A 35 22.06 24.15 -10.02
CA ALA A 35 22.81 23.16 -10.78
C ALA A 35 24.14 22.81 -10.08
N ARG A 36 24.92 23.82 -9.64
CA ARG A 36 26.18 23.59 -8.91
C ARG A 36 25.95 22.78 -7.63
N LYS A 37 24.90 23.10 -6.87
CA LYS A 37 24.57 22.34 -5.65
C LYS A 37 24.18 20.90 -5.97
N ILE A 38 23.34 20.66 -6.97
CA ILE A 38 22.99 19.29 -7.43
C ILE A 38 24.24 18.50 -7.78
N MET A 39 25.17 19.13 -8.50
CA MET A 39 26.44 18.52 -8.89
C MET A 39 27.29 18.14 -7.67
N THR A 40 27.36 19.01 -6.65
CA THR A 40 28.06 18.72 -5.39
C THR A 40 27.51 17.49 -4.67
N TYR A 41 26.20 17.24 -4.76
CA TYR A 41 25.57 16.03 -4.22
C TYR A 41 25.67 14.81 -5.16
N GLY A 42 26.28 14.95 -6.34
CA GLY A 42 26.44 13.87 -7.32
C GLY A 42 25.13 13.40 -7.95
N ALA A 43 24.08 14.22 -7.92
CA ALA A 43 22.75 13.88 -8.45
C ALA A 43 22.59 14.30 -9.91
N ALA A 44 21.72 13.60 -10.64
CA ALA A 44 21.25 14.00 -11.97
C ALA A 44 20.09 15.00 -11.86
N VAL A 45 19.76 15.66 -12.97
CA VAL A 45 18.81 16.78 -12.96
C VAL A 45 17.76 16.68 -14.07
N VAL A 46 16.50 16.90 -13.71
CA VAL A 46 15.44 17.19 -14.68
C VAL A 46 15.37 18.71 -14.89
N VAL A 47 15.52 19.13 -16.14
CA VAL A 47 15.41 20.53 -16.56
C VAL A 47 14.10 20.70 -17.28
N MET A 48 13.17 21.43 -16.66
CA MET A 48 11.92 21.78 -17.32
C MET A 48 12.14 22.89 -18.35
N ALA A 49 11.52 22.78 -19.53
CA ALA A 49 11.52 23.81 -20.56
C ALA A 49 10.61 24.99 -20.14
N PHE A 50 11.07 25.76 -19.15
CA PHE A 50 10.39 26.92 -18.59
C PHE A 50 11.46 27.99 -18.31
N ASP A 51 11.31 29.17 -18.92
CA ASP A 51 12.20 30.31 -18.73
C ASP A 51 11.45 31.53 -18.14
N GLU A 52 12.11 32.67 -18.12
CA GLU A 52 11.57 33.93 -17.57
C GLU A 52 10.32 34.42 -18.31
N GLN A 53 10.10 33.99 -19.56
CA GLN A 53 8.95 34.37 -20.39
C GLN A 53 7.78 33.39 -20.25
N GLY A 54 8.01 32.17 -19.75
CA GLY A 54 6.96 31.20 -19.53
C GLY A 54 7.37 29.76 -19.82
N GLN A 55 6.37 28.89 -19.86
CA GLN A 55 6.55 27.50 -20.29
C GLN A 55 6.70 27.43 -21.81
N ALA A 56 7.51 26.48 -22.29
CA ALA A 56 7.60 26.19 -23.71
C ALA A 56 6.35 25.44 -24.18
N ASP A 57 5.59 26.08 -25.07
CA ASP A 57 4.33 25.58 -25.66
C ASP A 57 4.47 25.19 -27.13
N SER A 58 5.40 25.79 -27.87
CA SER A 58 5.72 25.48 -29.26
C SER A 58 7.05 24.74 -29.44
N PHE A 59 7.22 24.10 -30.59
CA PHE A 59 8.48 23.44 -30.96
C PHE A 59 9.71 24.36 -30.88
N GLU A 60 9.62 25.57 -31.42
CA GLU A 60 10.76 26.50 -31.42
C GLU A 60 11.13 26.97 -30.00
N ARG A 61 10.14 27.24 -29.14
CA ARG A 61 10.40 27.59 -27.74
C ARG A 61 11.01 26.43 -26.96
N ARG A 62 10.57 25.19 -27.21
CA ARG A 62 11.16 23.98 -26.60
C ARG A 62 12.64 23.84 -26.98
N LYS A 63 12.99 24.06 -28.24
CA LYS A 63 14.38 24.04 -28.73
C LYS A 63 15.23 25.12 -28.08
N GLU A 64 14.75 26.36 -28.11
CA GLU A 64 15.46 27.53 -27.56
C GLU A 64 15.83 27.31 -26.09
N ILE A 65 14.84 26.95 -25.26
CA ILE A 65 15.04 26.79 -23.81
C ILE A 65 15.93 25.60 -23.49
N CYS A 66 15.74 24.44 -24.16
CA CYS A 66 16.58 23.27 -23.93
C CYS A 66 18.03 23.53 -24.36
N LYS A 67 18.25 24.20 -25.50
CA LYS A 67 19.58 24.59 -25.95
C LYS A 67 20.25 25.53 -24.97
N ARG A 68 19.57 26.61 -24.58
CA ARG A 68 20.08 27.60 -23.62
C ARG A 68 20.45 26.95 -22.29
N SER A 69 19.59 26.08 -21.77
CA SER A 69 19.84 25.35 -20.54
C SER A 69 21.03 24.39 -20.66
N TYR A 70 21.16 23.68 -21.79
CA TYR A 70 22.29 22.79 -22.07
C TYR A 70 23.61 23.56 -22.15
N ASP A 71 23.62 24.69 -22.86
CA ASP A 71 24.81 25.52 -23.01
C ASP A 71 25.30 26.04 -21.65
N ILE A 72 24.39 26.47 -20.77
CA ILE A 72 24.75 26.89 -19.40
C ILE A 72 25.30 25.71 -18.59
N LEU A 73 24.59 24.58 -18.59
CA LEU A 73 24.97 23.41 -17.77
C LEU A 73 26.31 22.82 -18.22
N VAL A 74 26.50 22.62 -19.52
CA VAL A 74 27.67 21.92 -20.07
C VAL A 74 28.84 22.88 -20.29
N ASN A 75 28.63 24.04 -20.93
CA ASN A 75 29.74 24.90 -21.32
C ASN A 75 30.21 25.83 -20.19
N GLU A 76 29.33 26.21 -19.24
CA GLU A 76 29.69 27.16 -18.17
C GLU A 76 29.88 26.50 -16.79
N ILE A 77 29.13 25.44 -16.48
CA ILE A 77 29.18 24.75 -15.17
C ILE A 77 29.99 23.46 -15.21
N ASP A 78 30.27 22.92 -16.40
CA ASP A 78 30.89 21.61 -16.61
C ASP A 78 30.07 20.46 -15.98
N PHE A 79 28.74 20.59 -16.07
CA PHE A 79 27.81 19.56 -15.59
C PHE A 79 27.82 18.36 -16.55
N PRO A 80 27.95 17.11 -16.08
CA PRO A 80 28.00 15.95 -16.96
C PRO A 80 26.73 15.81 -17.83
N ALA A 81 26.88 15.87 -19.16
CA ALA A 81 25.75 15.89 -20.09
C ALA A 81 24.83 14.66 -19.98
N GLN A 82 25.39 13.49 -19.65
CA GLN A 82 24.62 12.25 -19.43
C GLN A 82 23.68 12.29 -18.20
N ASP A 83 23.88 13.25 -17.31
CA ASP A 83 23.08 13.46 -16.10
C ASP A 83 21.99 14.54 -16.28
N ILE A 84 21.89 15.11 -17.48
CA ILE A 84 20.87 16.09 -17.84
C ILE A 84 19.68 15.36 -18.47
N ILE A 85 18.49 15.56 -17.91
CA ILE A 85 17.22 15.04 -18.40
C ILE A 85 16.33 16.23 -18.73
N PHE A 86 16.03 16.47 -20.00
CA PHE A 86 15.08 17.52 -20.38
C PHE A 86 13.65 17.05 -20.26
N ASP A 87 12.79 17.89 -19.67
CA ASP A 87 11.33 17.79 -19.77
C ASP A 87 10.82 18.95 -20.65
N PRO A 88 10.57 18.71 -21.96
CA PRO A 88 10.07 19.73 -22.88
C PRO A 88 8.57 20.04 -22.70
N ASN A 89 7.97 19.67 -21.57
CA ASN A 89 6.56 19.85 -21.20
C ASN A 89 5.59 19.09 -22.12
N ILE A 90 5.07 17.96 -21.65
CA ILE A 90 3.88 17.37 -22.26
C ILE A 90 2.66 18.20 -21.85
N LEU A 91 1.99 18.79 -22.85
CA LEU A 91 0.80 19.62 -22.68
C LEU A 91 -0.45 18.90 -23.19
N THR A 92 -1.61 19.33 -22.71
CA THR A 92 -2.91 18.71 -23.01
C THR A 92 -3.34 18.96 -24.45
N VAL A 93 -3.75 17.91 -25.17
CA VAL A 93 -4.40 18.03 -26.49
C VAL A 93 -5.91 17.76 -26.40
N ALA A 94 -6.63 17.93 -27.51
CA ALA A 94 -8.09 17.75 -27.58
C ALA A 94 -8.86 18.61 -26.57
N THR A 95 -8.43 19.86 -26.36
CA THR A 95 -9.13 20.82 -25.47
C THR A 95 -10.20 21.63 -26.20
N GLY A 96 -10.32 21.48 -27.52
CA GLY A 96 -11.18 22.31 -28.38
C GLY A 96 -10.58 23.67 -28.76
N LEU A 97 -9.31 23.92 -28.44
CA LEU A 97 -8.58 25.13 -28.84
C LEU A 97 -7.55 24.76 -29.92
N GLU A 98 -7.58 25.45 -31.06
CA GLU A 98 -6.75 25.14 -32.24
C GLU A 98 -5.25 25.21 -31.92
N GLU A 99 -4.85 26.19 -31.12
CA GLU A 99 -3.50 26.39 -30.59
C GLU A 99 -2.95 25.18 -29.82
N HIS A 100 -3.82 24.32 -29.26
CA HIS A 100 -3.41 23.15 -28.48
C HIS A 100 -3.25 21.89 -29.33
N ASN A 101 -3.76 21.87 -30.56
CA ASN A 101 -3.78 20.67 -31.40
C ASN A 101 -2.36 20.15 -31.71
N ASN A 102 -1.39 21.06 -31.81
CA ASN A 102 -0.03 20.71 -32.21
C ASN A 102 0.91 20.32 -31.05
N TYR A 103 0.46 20.42 -29.79
CA TYR A 103 1.33 20.23 -28.62
C TYR A 103 2.00 18.86 -28.55
N ALA A 104 1.29 17.80 -28.94
CA ALA A 104 1.81 16.44 -28.98
C ALA A 104 2.91 16.26 -30.03
N VAL A 105 2.64 16.74 -31.26
CA VAL A 105 3.57 16.72 -32.40
C VAL A 105 4.84 17.50 -32.08
N ASP A 106 4.67 18.70 -31.53
CA ASP A 106 5.80 19.55 -31.17
C ASP A 106 6.66 18.92 -30.07
N PHE A 107 6.10 18.09 -29.20
CA PHE A 107 6.86 17.42 -28.15
C PHE A 107 7.69 16.28 -28.76
N ILE A 108 7.09 15.50 -29.67
CA ILE A 108 7.77 14.42 -30.40
C ILE A 108 8.91 15.01 -31.24
N ASN A 109 8.69 16.14 -31.90
CA ASN A 109 9.70 16.83 -32.68
C ASN A 109 10.80 17.42 -31.81
N ALA A 110 10.46 18.05 -30.68
CA ALA A 110 11.44 18.57 -29.72
C ALA A 110 12.30 17.44 -29.15
N THR A 111 11.71 16.29 -28.84
CA THR A 111 12.43 15.09 -28.39
C THR A 111 13.49 14.68 -29.42
N ARG A 112 13.09 14.53 -30.70
CA ARG A 112 14.03 14.20 -31.78
C ARG A 112 15.15 15.23 -31.89
N TRP A 113 14.82 16.51 -31.87
CA TRP A 113 15.79 17.59 -31.96
C TRP A 113 16.79 17.56 -30.80
N ILE A 114 16.32 17.36 -29.56
CA ILE A 114 17.19 17.25 -28.37
C ILE A 114 18.17 16.09 -28.55
N LYS A 115 17.71 14.91 -28.98
CA LYS A 115 18.59 13.75 -29.16
C LYS A 115 19.62 13.95 -30.28
N GLU A 116 19.29 14.69 -31.33
CA GLU A 116 20.19 14.98 -32.45
C GLU A 116 21.21 16.08 -32.13
N ASN A 117 20.84 17.09 -31.32
CA ASN A 117 21.62 18.32 -31.17
C ASN A 117 22.26 18.49 -29.79
N LEU A 118 21.79 17.78 -28.75
CA LEU A 118 22.28 17.86 -27.38
C LEU A 118 22.85 16.49 -26.96
N PRO A 119 24.13 16.22 -27.25
CA PRO A 119 24.74 14.91 -27.02
C PRO A 119 24.61 14.43 -25.57
N HIS A 120 24.38 13.13 -25.40
CA HIS A 120 24.23 12.46 -24.09
C HIS A 120 23.02 12.87 -23.24
N ALA A 121 22.35 13.99 -23.52
CA ALA A 121 21.16 14.39 -22.80
C ALA A 121 20.01 13.38 -22.99
N LYS A 122 19.21 13.24 -21.93
CA LYS A 122 18.03 12.38 -21.89
C LYS A 122 16.77 13.23 -22.03
N VAL A 123 15.67 12.61 -22.45
CA VAL A 123 14.35 13.27 -22.52
C VAL A 123 13.34 12.53 -21.64
N SER A 124 12.57 13.29 -20.88
CA SER A 124 11.46 12.80 -20.08
C SER A 124 10.18 13.61 -20.29
N GLY A 125 9.03 13.07 -19.88
CA GLY A 125 7.79 13.83 -19.84
C GLY A 125 6.67 13.15 -19.05
N GLY A 126 5.80 13.97 -18.48
CA GLY A 126 4.56 13.55 -17.82
C GLY A 126 3.47 13.14 -18.80
N VAL A 127 3.47 11.87 -19.23
CA VAL A 127 2.55 11.34 -20.27
C VAL A 127 1.09 11.58 -19.90
N SER A 128 0.76 11.52 -18.60
CA SER A 128 -0.62 11.73 -18.12
C SER A 128 -1.23 13.09 -18.46
N ASN A 129 -0.41 14.10 -18.76
CA ASN A 129 -0.89 15.44 -19.14
C ASN A 129 -1.52 15.46 -20.52
N ILE A 130 -1.08 14.58 -21.44
CA ILE A 130 -1.55 14.57 -22.84
C ILE A 130 -3.06 14.37 -22.95
N SER A 131 -3.61 13.56 -22.03
CA SER A 131 -4.99 13.08 -22.06
C SER A 131 -5.89 13.79 -21.04
N PHE A 132 -5.52 14.97 -20.55
CA PHE A 132 -6.21 15.62 -19.43
C PHE A 132 -7.68 15.95 -19.76
N SER A 133 -7.98 16.28 -21.01
CA SER A 133 -9.34 16.55 -21.52
C SER A 133 -10.31 15.37 -21.36
N PHE A 134 -9.79 14.15 -21.24
CA PHE A 134 -10.58 12.92 -21.13
C PHE A 134 -10.63 12.34 -19.70
N ARG A 135 -10.42 13.17 -18.67
CA ARG A 135 -10.57 12.76 -17.27
C ARG A 135 -11.93 12.08 -17.03
N GLY A 136 -11.90 10.89 -16.42
CA GLY A 136 -13.08 10.05 -16.18
C GLY A 136 -13.37 9.01 -17.28
N ASN A 137 -12.72 9.09 -18.45
CA ASN A 137 -12.79 8.06 -19.49
C ASN A 137 -11.46 7.31 -19.58
N ASN A 138 -11.30 6.24 -18.80
CA ASN A 138 -10.02 5.51 -18.76
C ASN A 138 -9.67 4.88 -20.11
N THR A 139 -10.63 4.26 -20.81
CA THR A 139 -10.40 3.61 -22.11
C THR A 139 -9.73 4.53 -23.13
N VAL A 140 -10.23 5.77 -23.30
CA VAL A 140 -9.62 6.72 -24.24
C VAL A 140 -8.24 7.19 -23.76
N ARG A 141 -8.07 7.36 -22.44
CA ARG A 141 -6.79 7.83 -21.88
C ARG A 141 -5.68 6.79 -22.02
N GLU A 142 -6.00 5.52 -21.79
CA GLU A 142 -5.06 4.40 -21.91
C GLU A 142 -4.57 4.29 -23.37
N ALA A 143 -5.50 4.34 -24.33
CA ALA A 143 -5.18 4.39 -25.76
C ALA A 143 -4.28 5.58 -26.13
N MET A 144 -4.59 6.78 -25.64
CA MET A 144 -3.77 7.97 -25.88
C MET A 144 -2.35 7.84 -25.29
N HIS A 145 -2.21 7.25 -24.10
CA HIS A 145 -0.89 7.09 -23.47
C HIS A 145 -0.04 6.09 -24.25
N SER A 146 -0.62 4.95 -24.62
CA SER A 146 0.07 3.91 -25.38
C SER A 146 0.46 4.38 -26.78
N ALA A 147 -0.44 5.06 -27.50
CA ALA A 147 -0.14 5.62 -28.82
C ALA A 147 0.90 6.74 -28.77
N PHE A 148 0.80 7.65 -27.79
CA PHE A 148 1.80 8.71 -27.62
C PHE A 148 3.18 8.14 -27.31
N LEU A 149 3.28 7.19 -26.37
CA LEU A 149 4.54 6.55 -26.02
C LEU A 149 5.16 5.81 -27.21
N TYR A 150 4.35 5.11 -28.02
CA TYR A 150 4.83 4.44 -29.23
C TYR A 150 5.59 5.41 -30.16
N HIS A 151 5.02 6.60 -30.43
CA HIS A 151 5.65 7.60 -31.28
C HIS A 151 6.81 8.34 -30.59
N ALA A 152 6.65 8.70 -29.31
CA ALA A 152 7.66 9.44 -28.55
C ALA A 152 8.93 8.61 -28.29
N ILE A 153 8.79 7.31 -27.99
CA ILE A 153 9.93 6.39 -27.82
C ILE A 153 10.70 6.27 -29.14
N LYS A 154 9.99 6.16 -30.28
CA LYS A 154 10.61 6.13 -31.61
C LYS A 154 11.36 7.44 -31.94
N ALA A 155 10.91 8.56 -31.41
CA ALA A 155 11.60 9.85 -31.51
C ALA A 155 12.77 10.01 -30.53
N GLY A 156 12.94 9.08 -29.57
CA GLY A 156 14.08 9.04 -28.65
C GLY A 156 13.76 9.45 -27.21
N LEU A 157 12.50 9.38 -26.79
CA LEU A 157 12.11 9.56 -25.38
C LEU A 157 12.76 8.49 -24.49
N ASP A 158 13.50 8.91 -23.46
CA ASP A 158 14.20 8.00 -22.54
C ASP A 158 13.31 7.57 -21.35
N MET A 159 12.43 8.46 -20.85
CA MET A 159 11.63 8.20 -19.64
C MET A 159 10.23 8.82 -19.69
N GLY A 160 9.18 8.00 -19.66
CA GLY A 160 7.79 8.47 -19.50
C GLY A 160 7.32 8.37 -18.04
N ILE A 161 6.81 9.47 -17.47
CA ILE A 161 6.14 9.45 -16.16
C ILE A 161 4.66 9.12 -16.39
N VAL A 162 4.29 7.86 -16.17
CA VAL A 162 2.96 7.30 -16.46
C VAL A 162 2.61 6.20 -15.46
N ASN A 163 1.31 5.88 -15.32
CA ASN A 163 0.89 4.70 -14.59
C ASN A 163 1.05 3.47 -15.49
N ALA A 164 2.03 2.61 -15.20
CA ALA A 164 2.30 1.40 -16.00
C ALA A 164 1.12 0.42 -16.04
N GLY A 165 0.25 0.40 -15.02
CA GLY A 165 -0.96 -0.44 -14.99
C GLY A 165 -2.10 0.05 -15.87
N MET A 166 -1.96 1.24 -16.48
CA MET A 166 -2.91 1.86 -17.41
C MET A 166 -2.38 1.86 -18.86
N LEU A 167 -1.31 1.12 -19.15
CA LEU A 167 -0.78 1.01 -20.51
C LEU A 167 -1.31 -0.27 -21.15
N GLU A 168 -2.18 -0.13 -22.14
CA GLU A 168 -2.56 -1.23 -23.02
C GLU A 168 -1.50 -1.47 -24.09
N VAL A 169 -1.44 -2.68 -24.66
CA VAL A 169 -0.52 -2.98 -25.76
C VAL A 169 -0.98 -2.20 -27.00
N TYR A 170 -0.07 -1.43 -27.62
CA TYR A 170 -0.39 -0.59 -28.78
C TYR A 170 -1.11 -1.33 -29.92
N GLN A 171 -0.81 -2.61 -30.14
CA GLN A 171 -1.45 -3.45 -31.17
C GLN A 171 -2.85 -3.97 -30.77
N GLU A 172 -3.18 -3.93 -29.48
CA GLU A 172 -4.47 -4.38 -28.94
C GLU A 172 -5.49 -3.25 -28.85
N ILE A 173 -5.05 -1.99 -29.07
CA ILE A 173 -5.94 -0.84 -29.16
C ILE A 173 -6.94 -1.09 -30.29
N PRO A 174 -8.26 -0.99 -30.04
CA PRO A 174 -9.26 -1.18 -31.07
C PRO A 174 -8.96 -0.31 -32.30
N PRO A 175 -8.93 -0.87 -33.53
CA PRO A 175 -8.44 -0.15 -34.72
C PRO A 175 -9.13 1.19 -34.97
N GLU A 176 -10.44 1.29 -34.69
CA GLU A 176 -11.21 2.51 -34.82
C GLU A 176 -10.77 3.58 -33.80
N LEU A 177 -10.61 3.20 -32.52
CA LEU A 177 -10.14 4.09 -31.47
C LEU A 177 -8.69 4.53 -31.72
N LEU A 178 -7.84 3.63 -32.21
CA LEU A 178 -6.45 3.94 -32.54
C LEU A 178 -6.35 5.05 -33.59
N VAL A 179 -7.15 4.98 -34.66
CA VAL A 179 -7.17 6.03 -35.70
C VAL A 179 -7.59 7.37 -35.11
N LEU A 180 -8.65 7.42 -34.30
CA LEU A 180 -9.11 8.66 -33.66
C LEU A 180 -8.06 9.26 -32.72
N VAL A 181 -7.40 8.41 -31.94
CA VAL A 181 -6.33 8.82 -31.04
C VAL A 181 -5.10 9.32 -31.81
N GLU A 182 -4.68 8.63 -32.86
CA GLU A 182 -3.55 9.07 -33.67
C GLU A 182 -3.83 10.36 -34.43
N ASP A 183 -5.05 10.55 -34.93
CA ASP A 183 -5.44 11.77 -35.63
C ASP A 183 -5.29 13.00 -34.71
N VAL A 184 -5.63 12.85 -33.42
CA VAL A 184 -5.44 13.88 -32.38
C VAL A 184 -3.97 14.05 -32.01
N LEU A 185 -3.25 12.97 -31.72
CA LEU A 185 -1.86 13.05 -31.24
C LEU A 185 -0.88 13.53 -32.31
N LEU A 186 -1.17 13.23 -33.58
CA LEU A 186 -0.32 13.59 -34.71
C LEU A 186 -0.86 14.77 -35.51
N ASN A 187 -1.96 15.38 -35.04
CA ASN A 187 -2.63 16.52 -35.67
C ASN A 187 -2.83 16.30 -37.18
N ARG A 188 -3.37 15.13 -37.57
CA ARG A 188 -3.49 14.72 -38.99
C ARG A 188 -4.64 15.40 -39.72
N ARG A 189 -5.62 15.91 -38.98
CA ARG A 189 -6.88 16.46 -39.50
C ARG A 189 -7.44 17.53 -38.56
N ASP A 190 -8.17 18.49 -39.14
CA ASP A 190 -8.76 19.60 -38.40
C ASP A 190 -9.94 19.15 -37.49
N ASP A 191 -10.67 18.11 -37.88
CA ASP A 191 -11.83 17.55 -37.17
C ASP A 191 -11.46 16.48 -36.11
N ALA A 192 -10.17 16.24 -35.87
CA ALA A 192 -9.69 15.12 -35.04
C ALA A 192 -10.20 15.18 -33.58
N THR A 193 -10.19 16.38 -32.98
CA THR A 193 -10.62 16.58 -31.58
C THR A 193 -12.11 16.30 -31.41
N GLU A 194 -12.96 16.83 -32.29
CA GLU A 194 -14.42 16.66 -32.22
C GLU A 194 -14.80 15.19 -32.33
N ARG A 195 -14.21 14.47 -33.29
CA ARG A 195 -14.47 13.04 -33.52
C ARG A 195 -14.08 12.17 -32.33
N LEU A 196 -12.94 12.45 -31.68
CA LEU A 196 -12.54 11.69 -30.49
C LEU A 196 -13.44 12.00 -29.29
N VAL A 197 -13.89 13.25 -29.13
CA VAL A 197 -14.82 13.65 -28.06
C VAL A 197 -16.19 12.99 -28.24
N GLU A 198 -16.76 13.02 -29.45
CA GLU A 198 -18.02 12.33 -29.76
C GLU A 198 -17.93 10.82 -29.46
N PHE A 199 -16.83 10.18 -29.89
CA PHE A 199 -16.59 8.77 -29.58
C PHE A 199 -16.47 8.53 -28.07
N ALA A 200 -15.76 9.42 -27.34
CA ALA A 200 -15.60 9.32 -25.90
C ALA A 200 -16.93 9.42 -25.13
N ASP A 201 -17.91 10.19 -25.63
CA ASP A 201 -19.24 10.32 -25.02
C ASP A 201 -20.10 9.07 -25.19
N THR A 202 -19.93 8.32 -26.28
CA THR A 202 -20.56 6.98 -26.44
C THR A 202 -20.03 5.96 -25.43
N ILE A 203 -18.79 6.16 -24.93
CA ILE A 203 -18.18 5.31 -23.89
C ILE A 203 -18.60 5.77 -22.48
N LYS A 204 -18.75 7.09 -22.26
CA LYS A 204 -19.15 7.68 -20.97
C LYS A 204 -20.59 7.35 -20.54
N SER A 205 -21.50 7.17 -21.50
CA SER A 205 -22.92 6.88 -21.26
C SER A 205 -23.21 5.50 -20.62
N LYS A 206 -22.15 4.73 -20.29
CA LYS A 206 -22.21 3.53 -19.43
C LYS A 206 -21.81 3.77 -17.95
N GLY A 207 -21.58 5.00 -17.50
CA GLY A 207 -21.14 5.34 -16.12
C GLY A 207 -22.19 6.06 -15.24
N LYS A 208 -22.42 5.52 -14.02
CA LYS A 208 -23.49 5.81 -13.04
C LYS A 208 -23.49 7.20 -12.37
N GLU A 209 -24.67 7.82 -12.23
CA GLU A 209 -25.02 8.76 -11.15
C GLU A 209 -25.44 8.01 -9.87
N ILE A 210 -25.06 8.53 -8.70
CA ILE A 210 -25.44 8.00 -7.37
C ILE A 210 -26.77 8.61 -6.95
N VAL A 211 -27.86 7.93 -7.30
CA VAL A 211 -29.13 7.99 -6.55
C VAL A 211 -29.04 6.95 -5.43
N ARG A 212 -29.56 7.24 -4.23
CA ARG A 212 -29.70 6.26 -3.13
C ARG A 212 -30.62 5.14 -3.62
N ASN A 213 -30.02 4.14 -4.24
CA ASN A 213 -30.74 3.05 -4.87
C ASN A 213 -31.04 1.98 -3.81
N GLU A 214 -32.28 2.00 -3.28
CA GLU A 214 -32.80 0.97 -2.37
C GLU A 214 -33.31 -0.28 -3.12
N GLU A 215 -32.99 -0.46 -4.40
CA GLU A 215 -33.39 -1.66 -5.17
C GLU A 215 -32.98 -2.97 -4.49
N TRP A 216 -31.83 -3.00 -3.80
CA TRP A 216 -31.35 -4.17 -3.07
C TRP A 216 -32.30 -4.61 -1.95
N ARG A 217 -33.16 -3.73 -1.42
CA ARG A 217 -34.17 -4.09 -0.40
C ARG A 217 -35.30 -4.98 -0.93
N LYS A 218 -35.49 -5.00 -2.26
CA LYS A 218 -36.51 -5.84 -2.94
C LYS A 218 -36.00 -7.26 -3.23
N GLU A 219 -34.72 -7.52 -3.01
CA GLU A 219 -34.12 -8.85 -3.17
C GLU A 219 -34.46 -9.78 -1.99
N SER A 220 -34.07 -11.06 -2.09
CA SER A 220 -34.28 -12.04 -1.03
C SER A 220 -33.49 -11.70 0.24
N VAL A 221 -33.89 -12.28 1.38
CA VAL A 221 -33.23 -12.02 2.66
C VAL A 221 -31.74 -12.39 2.64
N GLU A 222 -31.38 -13.46 1.93
CA GLU A 222 -30.00 -13.91 1.75
C GLU A 222 -29.15 -12.89 0.98
N SER A 223 -29.69 -12.36 -0.12
CA SER A 223 -29.02 -11.31 -0.90
C SER A 223 -28.90 -10.01 -0.12
N ARG A 224 -29.91 -9.66 0.68
CA ARG A 224 -29.86 -8.47 1.56
C ARG A 224 -28.81 -8.59 2.65
N LEU A 225 -28.72 -9.76 3.30
CA LEU A 225 -27.70 -10.04 4.31
C LEU A 225 -26.29 -10.02 3.70
N SER A 226 -26.11 -10.63 2.53
CA SER A 226 -24.84 -10.59 1.77
C SER A 226 -24.46 -9.16 1.38
N HIS A 227 -25.42 -8.37 0.88
CA HIS A 227 -25.20 -6.96 0.53
C HIS A 227 -24.83 -6.13 1.76
N ALA A 228 -25.54 -6.32 2.88
CA ALA A 228 -25.28 -5.62 4.14
C ALA A 228 -23.89 -5.93 4.68
N LEU A 229 -23.44 -7.19 4.58
CA LEU A 229 -22.09 -7.60 4.95
C LEU A 229 -21.03 -6.96 4.05
N VAL A 230 -21.16 -7.06 2.72
CA VAL A 230 -20.17 -6.50 1.77
C VAL A 230 -20.09 -4.97 1.86
N LYS A 231 -21.21 -4.28 2.13
CA LYS A 231 -21.25 -2.82 2.25
C LYS A 231 -21.06 -2.30 3.69
N GLY A 232 -21.06 -3.16 4.70
CA GLY A 232 -20.91 -2.77 6.10
C GLY A 232 -22.11 -2.00 6.68
N ILE A 233 -23.33 -2.33 6.24
CA ILE A 233 -24.59 -1.65 6.61
C ILE A 233 -25.19 -2.30 7.87
N ILE A 234 -25.58 -1.48 8.85
CA ILE A 234 -26.13 -1.94 10.14
C ILE A 234 -27.61 -1.59 10.32
N GLU A 235 -28.12 -0.60 9.60
CA GLU A 235 -29.42 0.02 9.87
C GLU A 235 -30.62 -0.95 9.76
N TYR A 236 -30.54 -1.96 8.88
CA TYR A 236 -31.62 -2.93 8.65
C TYR A 236 -31.30 -4.36 9.14
N LEU A 237 -30.12 -4.55 9.74
CA LEU A 237 -29.57 -5.88 10.00
C LEU A 237 -30.46 -6.73 10.90
N ASP A 238 -31.00 -6.15 11.98
CA ASP A 238 -31.74 -6.93 12.99
C ASP A 238 -33.05 -7.49 12.38
N ALA A 239 -33.68 -6.73 11.49
CA ALA A 239 -34.89 -7.17 10.78
C ALA A 239 -34.58 -8.25 9.74
N ASP A 240 -33.49 -8.09 8.97
CA ASP A 240 -33.09 -9.07 7.95
C ASP A 240 -32.63 -10.39 8.59
N VAL A 241 -31.92 -10.32 9.73
CA VAL A 241 -31.49 -11.51 10.47
C VAL A 241 -32.68 -12.25 11.08
N GLU A 242 -33.68 -11.54 11.61
CA GLU A 242 -34.89 -12.18 12.14
C GLU A 242 -35.73 -12.83 11.04
N GLU A 243 -35.87 -12.18 9.89
CA GLU A 243 -36.55 -12.77 8.72
C GLU A 243 -35.84 -14.04 8.26
N ALA A 244 -34.50 -14.03 8.16
CA ALA A 244 -33.73 -15.23 7.83
C ALA A 244 -33.88 -16.32 8.91
N ARG A 245 -33.86 -15.96 10.20
CA ARG A 245 -34.04 -16.90 11.30
C ARG A 245 -35.38 -17.65 11.22
N GLN A 246 -36.43 -16.99 10.74
CA GLN A 246 -37.75 -17.62 10.55
C GLN A 246 -37.82 -18.52 9.31
N GLN A 247 -37.01 -18.23 8.27
CA GLN A 247 -36.99 -19.01 7.03
C GLN A 247 -36.09 -20.26 7.11
N TYR A 248 -35.02 -20.20 7.91
CA TYR A 248 -34.10 -21.32 8.07
C TYR A 248 -34.56 -22.27 9.20
N PRO A 249 -34.39 -23.60 9.04
CA PRO A 249 -34.83 -24.57 10.04
C PRO A 249 -34.14 -24.42 11.40
N ARG A 250 -32.90 -23.92 11.40
CA ARG A 250 -32.07 -23.74 12.60
C ARG A 250 -31.45 -22.34 12.59
N PRO A 251 -31.41 -21.63 13.72
CA PRO A 251 -30.72 -20.35 13.84
C PRO A 251 -29.24 -20.39 13.40
N ILE A 252 -28.55 -21.51 13.63
CA ILE A 252 -27.15 -21.68 13.22
C ILE A 252 -26.98 -21.68 11.68
N HIS A 253 -27.98 -22.14 10.92
CA HIS A 253 -27.91 -22.17 9.46
C HIS A 253 -27.95 -20.76 8.84
N VAL A 254 -28.46 -19.75 9.56
CA VAL A 254 -28.35 -18.35 9.12
C VAL A 254 -26.89 -17.88 9.15
N ILE A 255 -26.12 -18.36 10.13
CA ILE A 255 -24.68 -18.11 10.22
C ILE A 255 -23.97 -18.85 9.11
N GLU A 256 -24.14 -20.17 9.02
CA GLU A 256 -23.45 -21.05 8.07
C GLU A 256 -23.84 -20.84 6.59
N GLY A 257 -25.02 -20.29 6.34
CA GLY A 257 -25.51 -19.96 5.00
C GLY A 257 -25.27 -18.49 4.63
N PRO A 258 -26.31 -17.63 4.66
CA PRO A 258 -26.26 -16.32 4.04
C PRO A 258 -25.21 -15.37 4.65
N LEU A 259 -24.93 -15.49 5.95
CA LEU A 259 -23.90 -14.67 6.58
C LEU A 259 -22.49 -15.13 6.18
N MET A 260 -22.21 -16.43 6.18
CA MET A 260 -20.94 -16.96 5.71
C MET A 260 -20.73 -16.77 4.21
N ASP A 261 -21.77 -16.89 3.38
CA ASP A 261 -21.70 -16.57 1.95
C ASP A 261 -21.31 -15.11 1.72
N GLY A 262 -21.92 -14.18 2.47
CA GLY A 262 -21.52 -12.78 2.46
C GLY A 262 -20.06 -12.56 2.89
N MET A 263 -19.60 -13.30 3.89
CA MET A 263 -18.22 -13.23 4.37
C MET A 263 -17.20 -13.85 3.39
N ASN A 264 -17.57 -14.91 2.68
CA ASN A 264 -16.76 -15.50 1.61
C ASN A 264 -16.55 -14.49 0.48
N ILE A 265 -17.61 -13.76 0.07
CA ILE A 265 -17.50 -12.68 -0.91
C ILE A 265 -16.55 -11.58 -0.41
N VAL A 266 -16.63 -11.19 0.86
CA VAL A 266 -15.68 -10.23 1.47
C VAL A 266 -14.25 -10.75 1.41
N GLY A 267 -14.04 -12.02 1.73
CA GLY A 267 -12.73 -12.69 1.62
C GLY A 267 -12.17 -12.71 0.20
N ASP A 268 -12.99 -13.08 -0.78
CA ASP A 268 -12.61 -13.12 -2.20
C ASP A 268 -12.27 -11.72 -2.72
N LEU A 269 -13.07 -10.71 -2.37
CA LEU A 269 -12.82 -9.33 -2.76
C LEU A 269 -11.56 -8.77 -2.10
N PHE A 270 -11.29 -9.12 -0.84
CA PHE A 270 -10.07 -8.74 -0.13
C PHE A 270 -8.83 -9.43 -0.75
N GLY A 271 -8.91 -10.73 -1.02
CA GLY A 271 -7.85 -11.50 -1.68
C GLY A 271 -7.55 -11.00 -3.11
N ALA A 272 -8.58 -10.55 -3.84
CA ALA A 272 -8.43 -9.94 -5.16
C ALA A 272 -8.00 -8.46 -5.14
N GLY A 273 -7.78 -7.86 -3.95
CA GLY A 273 -7.41 -6.45 -3.80
C GLY A 273 -8.50 -5.46 -4.20
N LYS A 274 -9.77 -5.91 -4.27
CA LYS A 274 -10.96 -5.09 -4.57
C LYS A 274 -11.64 -4.55 -3.32
N MET A 275 -11.31 -5.08 -2.16
CA MET A 275 -11.78 -4.63 -0.84
C MET A 275 -10.56 -4.46 0.08
N PHE A 276 -10.60 -3.46 0.96
CA PHE A 276 -9.48 -3.13 1.84
C PHE A 276 -9.83 -3.37 3.30
N LEU A 277 -8.80 -3.46 4.16
CA LEU A 277 -8.98 -3.81 5.57
C LEU A 277 -10.00 -2.94 6.32
N PRO A 278 -10.10 -1.60 6.12
CA PRO A 278 -11.15 -0.80 6.75
C PRO A 278 -12.57 -1.27 6.43
N GLN A 279 -12.79 -1.73 5.20
CA GLN A 279 -14.08 -2.26 4.76
C GLN A 279 -14.32 -3.65 5.36
N VAL A 280 -13.31 -4.52 5.39
CA VAL A 280 -13.39 -5.86 6.02
C VAL A 280 -13.75 -5.74 7.50
N VAL A 281 -13.16 -4.80 8.23
CA VAL A 281 -13.51 -4.54 9.63
C VAL A 281 -14.96 -4.04 9.78
N LYS A 282 -15.44 -3.21 8.85
CA LYS A 282 -16.87 -2.80 8.82
C LYS A 282 -17.79 -4.01 8.59
N SER A 283 -17.45 -4.92 7.69
CA SER A 283 -18.18 -6.18 7.46
C SER A 283 -18.18 -7.09 8.69
N ALA A 284 -17.03 -7.24 9.36
CA ALA A 284 -16.90 -8.02 10.59
C ALA A 284 -17.82 -7.50 11.71
N ARG A 285 -18.00 -6.17 11.79
CA ARG A 285 -18.92 -5.55 12.75
C ARG A 285 -20.38 -5.90 12.47
N VAL A 286 -20.78 -5.96 11.19
CA VAL A 286 -22.12 -6.42 10.78
C VAL A 286 -22.27 -7.90 11.17
N MET A 287 -21.30 -8.75 10.84
CA MET A 287 -21.30 -10.17 11.21
C MET A 287 -21.46 -10.38 12.72
N LYS A 288 -20.63 -9.70 13.53
CA LYS A 288 -20.69 -9.80 15.00
C LYS A 288 -22.04 -9.38 15.57
N LYS A 289 -22.66 -8.33 15.01
CA LYS A 289 -24.00 -7.88 15.43
C LYS A 289 -25.07 -8.92 15.07
N ALA A 290 -25.00 -9.51 13.88
CA ALA A 290 -25.91 -10.57 13.46
C ALA A 290 -25.80 -11.83 14.34
N VAL A 291 -24.58 -12.27 14.63
CA VAL A 291 -24.33 -13.41 15.53
C VAL A 291 -24.82 -13.10 16.95
N ALA A 292 -24.57 -11.90 17.46
CA ALA A 292 -25.06 -11.48 18.78
C ALA A 292 -26.60 -11.49 18.87
N TYR A 293 -27.30 -11.17 17.77
CA TYR A 293 -28.74 -11.28 17.68
C TYR A 293 -29.22 -12.74 17.70
N LEU A 294 -28.54 -13.64 17.00
CA LEU A 294 -28.90 -15.06 16.91
C LEU A 294 -28.53 -15.87 18.16
N LEU A 295 -27.56 -15.41 18.96
CA LEU A 295 -27.00 -16.14 20.09
C LEU A 295 -28.06 -16.66 21.09
N PRO A 296 -29.05 -15.85 21.55
CA PRO A 296 -30.08 -16.35 22.47
C PRO A 296 -30.92 -17.49 21.88
N PHE A 297 -31.17 -17.47 20.56
CA PHE A 297 -31.94 -18.51 19.87
C PHE A 297 -31.13 -19.80 19.68
N ILE A 298 -29.82 -19.66 19.39
CA ILE A 298 -28.90 -20.80 19.29
C ILE A 298 -28.73 -21.47 20.65
N GLU A 299 -28.61 -20.70 21.73
CA GLU A 299 -28.50 -21.24 23.10
C GLU A 299 -29.79 -21.96 23.53
N GLN A 300 -30.97 -21.40 23.20
CA GLN A 300 -32.25 -22.04 23.47
C GLN A 300 -32.41 -23.35 22.68
N GLU A 301 -32.07 -23.36 21.39
CA GLU A 301 -32.12 -24.58 20.56
C GLU A 301 -31.15 -25.66 21.08
N LYS A 302 -29.96 -25.28 21.56
CA LYS A 302 -29.00 -26.20 22.18
C LYS A 302 -29.52 -26.82 23.48
N LEU A 303 -30.31 -26.08 24.25
CA LEU A 303 -30.98 -26.61 25.44
C LEU A 303 -32.11 -27.58 25.04
N ASP A 304 -32.80 -27.30 23.94
CA ASP A 304 -33.94 -28.09 23.47
C ASP A 304 -33.51 -29.35 22.67
N ASN A 305 -32.31 -29.38 22.09
CA ASN A 305 -31.75 -30.51 21.31
C ASN A 305 -30.26 -30.77 21.61
N PRO A 306 -29.92 -31.49 22.72
CA PRO A 306 -28.54 -31.71 23.15
C PRO A 306 -27.72 -32.72 22.30
N ASP A 307 -28.35 -33.49 21.41
CA ASP A 307 -27.73 -34.65 20.72
C ASP A 307 -27.29 -34.42 19.25
N GLN A 308 -27.39 -33.20 18.69
CA GLN A 308 -26.99 -32.95 17.28
C GLN A 308 -25.80 -31.97 17.13
N ASP A 309 -24.72 -32.52 16.56
CA ASP A 309 -23.46 -31.95 16.05
C ASP A 309 -22.97 -30.60 16.63
N GLN A 310 -21.89 -30.69 17.41
CA GLN A 310 -21.36 -29.61 18.24
C GLN A 310 -20.29 -28.71 17.62
N ASN A 311 -19.88 -28.87 16.35
CA ASN A 311 -18.74 -28.10 15.83
C ASN A 311 -18.92 -27.69 14.37
N SER A 312 -19.24 -26.41 14.13
CA SER A 312 -19.26 -25.80 12.80
C SER A 312 -18.19 -24.71 12.56
N SER A 313 -17.25 -24.54 13.49
CA SER A 313 -16.11 -23.63 13.28
C SER A 313 -15.03 -24.25 12.39
N ALA A 314 -14.38 -23.45 11.55
CA ALA A 314 -13.23 -23.86 10.72
C ALA A 314 -11.97 -24.25 11.53
N GLY A 315 -11.95 -23.91 12.83
CA GLY A 315 -10.91 -24.25 13.79
C GLY A 315 -10.85 -23.21 14.91
N ARG A 316 -10.25 -23.57 16.05
CA ARG A 316 -10.09 -22.69 17.21
C ARG A 316 -8.66 -22.15 17.30
N VAL A 317 -8.52 -20.83 17.27
CA VAL A 317 -7.22 -20.14 17.32
C VAL A 317 -7.11 -19.37 18.64
N LEU A 318 -6.12 -19.74 19.47
CA LEU A 318 -5.76 -19.01 20.67
C LEU A 318 -4.71 -17.96 20.32
N MET A 319 -4.96 -16.69 20.62
CA MET A 319 -4.07 -15.58 20.32
C MET A 319 -3.62 -14.86 21.59
N ALA A 320 -2.34 -14.49 21.66
CA ALA A 320 -1.81 -13.71 22.78
C ALA A 320 -0.64 -12.81 22.34
N THR A 321 -0.55 -11.61 22.93
CA THR A 321 0.69 -10.84 22.89
C THR A 321 1.57 -11.32 24.04
N VAL A 322 2.83 -11.64 23.71
CA VAL A 322 3.76 -12.29 24.65
C VAL A 322 4.07 -11.44 25.88
N LYS A 323 4.56 -12.09 26.92
CA LYS A 323 4.97 -11.46 28.18
C LYS A 323 5.88 -10.24 27.95
N GLY A 324 5.59 -9.16 28.66
CA GLY A 324 6.39 -7.93 28.59
C GLY A 324 6.12 -7.06 27.37
N ASP A 325 5.22 -7.48 26.48
CA ASP A 325 4.79 -6.69 25.33
C ASP A 325 3.32 -6.29 25.47
N VAL A 326 3.03 -5.02 25.14
CA VAL A 326 1.74 -4.38 25.34
C VAL A 326 1.02 -4.07 24.03
N HIS A 327 1.69 -4.26 22.89
CA HIS A 327 1.13 -3.86 21.61
C HIS A 327 0.27 -4.98 21.00
N ASP A 328 -0.96 -4.64 20.62
CA ASP A 328 -1.94 -5.61 20.17
C ASP A 328 -2.70 -5.22 18.89
N ILE A 329 -2.38 -4.07 18.27
CA ILE A 329 -3.12 -3.59 17.09
C ILE A 329 -3.11 -4.65 15.98
N GLY A 330 -1.92 -5.15 15.61
CA GLY A 330 -1.79 -6.19 14.59
C GLY A 330 -2.46 -7.51 14.99
N LYS A 331 -2.38 -7.91 16.26
CA LYS A 331 -3.06 -9.11 16.79
C LYS A 331 -4.58 -9.00 16.63
N ASN A 332 -5.14 -7.85 16.98
CA ASN A 332 -6.58 -7.60 16.91
C ASN A 332 -7.07 -7.61 15.45
N ILE A 333 -6.27 -7.06 14.52
CA ILE A 333 -6.55 -7.15 13.08
C ILE A 333 -6.58 -8.60 12.61
N VAL A 334 -5.56 -9.41 12.95
CA VAL A 334 -5.52 -10.84 12.60
C VAL A 334 -6.72 -11.58 13.19
N GLY A 335 -7.08 -11.33 14.45
CA GLY A 335 -8.23 -11.94 15.09
C GLY A 335 -9.55 -11.62 14.37
N VAL A 336 -9.75 -10.36 13.97
CA VAL A 336 -10.94 -9.96 13.19
C VAL A 336 -10.96 -10.67 11.83
N VAL A 337 -9.84 -10.69 11.10
CA VAL A 337 -9.76 -11.30 9.78
C VAL A 337 -9.94 -12.83 9.82
N LEU A 338 -9.43 -13.51 10.85
CA LEU A 338 -9.66 -14.95 11.03
C LEU A 338 -11.12 -15.24 11.44
N ALA A 339 -11.71 -14.42 12.32
CA ALA A 339 -13.13 -14.55 12.67
C ALA A 339 -14.04 -14.36 11.44
N CYS A 340 -13.64 -13.49 10.49
CA CYS A 340 -14.31 -13.35 9.20
C CYS A 340 -14.32 -14.63 8.35
N ASN A 341 -13.43 -15.58 8.64
CA ASN A 341 -13.28 -16.85 7.91
C ASN A 341 -13.72 -18.05 8.78
N ASN A 342 -14.69 -17.83 9.69
CA ASN A 342 -15.30 -18.86 10.53
C ASN A 342 -14.34 -19.56 11.53
N PHE A 343 -13.21 -18.93 11.88
CA PHE A 343 -12.38 -19.38 12.98
C PHE A 343 -12.92 -18.88 14.32
N GLU A 344 -12.91 -19.73 15.35
CA GLU A 344 -13.20 -19.32 16.72
C GLU A 344 -11.93 -18.69 17.32
N ILE A 345 -12.00 -17.40 17.66
CA ILE A 345 -10.84 -16.65 18.16
C ILE A 345 -10.93 -16.45 19.67
N ILE A 346 -9.91 -16.90 20.38
CA ILE A 346 -9.77 -16.70 21.82
C ILE A 346 -8.57 -15.80 22.04
N ASP A 347 -8.82 -14.54 22.37
CA ASP A 347 -7.77 -13.55 22.60
C ASP A 347 -7.50 -13.40 24.10
N MET A 348 -6.26 -13.68 24.51
CA MET A 348 -5.83 -13.55 25.91
C MET A 348 -5.35 -12.14 26.28
N GLY A 349 -5.30 -11.21 25.32
CA GLY A 349 -4.83 -9.86 25.53
C GLY A 349 -3.31 -9.73 25.45
N VAL A 350 -2.75 -8.93 26.36
CA VAL A 350 -1.35 -8.50 26.33
C VAL A 350 -0.57 -8.88 27.57
N MET A 351 0.77 -8.92 27.44
CA MET A 351 1.70 -9.32 28.48
C MET A 351 1.41 -10.71 29.08
N VAL A 352 0.94 -11.65 28.26
CA VAL A 352 0.47 -12.95 28.74
C VAL A 352 1.64 -13.91 28.99
N PRO A 353 1.79 -14.50 30.18
CA PRO A 353 2.82 -15.50 30.45
C PRO A 353 2.64 -16.79 29.65
N ALA A 354 3.75 -17.43 29.26
CA ALA A 354 3.75 -18.69 28.50
C ALA A 354 2.91 -19.81 29.14
N GLN A 355 2.99 -19.95 30.47
CA GLN A 355 2.26 -20.97 31.21
C GLN A 355 0.73 -20.78 31.12
N ASP A 356 0.26 -19.53 31.17
CA ASP A 356 -1.16 -19.22 31.08
C ASP A 356 -1.70 -19.50 29.68
N ILE A 357 -0.92 -19.17 28.64
CA ILE A 357 -1.26 -19.48 27.25
C ILE A 357 -1.36 -21.00 27.06
N ILE A 358 -0.37 -21.76 27.52
CA ILE A 358 -0.36 -23.22 27.44
C ILE A 358 -1.56 -23.83 28.19
N LYS A 359 -1.81 -23.38 29.42
CA LYS A 359 -2.94 -23.85 30.22
C LYS A 359 -4.24 -23.58 29.49
N LYS A 360 -4.43 -22.35 28.99
CA LYS A 360 -5.64 -21.97 28.27
C LYS A 360 -5.80 -22.77 26.99
N ALA A 361 -4.73 -23.01 26.24
CA ALA A 361 -4.75 -23.83 25.02
C ALA A 361 -5.23 -25.26 25.29
N LYS A 362 -4.82 -25.87 26.41
CA LYS A 362 -5.31 -27.19 26.84
C LYS A 362 -6.79 -27.15 27.25
N GLU A 363 -7.19 -26.17 28.05
CA GLU A 363 -8.58 -26.00 28.51
C GLU A 363 -9.55 -25.86 27.35
N VAL A 364 -9.21 -25.02 26.37
CA VAL A 364 -10.07 -24.71 25.23
C VAL A 364 -9.84 -25.65 24.06
N LYS A 365 -8.90 -26.61 24.15
CA LYS A 365 -8.51 -27.48 23.03
C LYS A 365 -8.25 -26.68 21.76
N ALA A 366 -7.34 -25.71 21.84
CA ALA A 366 -6.99 -24.87 20.69
C ALA A 366 -6.35 -25.71 19.58
N ASP A 367 -6.75 -25.46 18.33
CA ASP A 367 -6.18 -26.10 17.16
C ASP A 367 -4.91 -25.37 16.68
N ILE A 368 -4.80 -24.07 16.93
CA ILE A 368 -3.65 -23.22 16.57
C ILE A 368 -3.37 -22.24 17.71
N ILE A 369 -2.09 -21.98 17.99
CA ILE A 369 -1.66 -20.89 18.88
C ILE A 369 -0.96 -19.80 18.07
N GLY A 370 -1.42 -18.56 18.18
CA GLY A 370 -0.83 -17.37 17.57
C GLY A 370 -0.17 -16.46 18.60
N LEU A 371 1.11 -16.15 18.42
CA LEU A 371 1.85 -15.20 19.25
C LEU A 371 2.14 -13.89 18.51
N SER A 372 1.94 -12.78 19.20
CA SER A 372 2.27 -11.44 18.72
C SER A 372 3.40 -10.79 19.52
N GLY A 373 4.29 -10.06 18.84
CA GLY A 373 5.37 -9.27 19.46
C GLY A 373 5.79 -8.06 18.62
N LEU A 374 5.99 -6.92 19.28
CA LEU A 374 6.41 -5.64 18.72
C LEU A 374 7.88 -5.32 19.02
N ILE A 375 8.40 -5.67 20.20
CA ILE A 375 9.75 -5.26 20.65
C ILE A 375 10.76 -6.43 20.62
N THR A 376 12.06 -6.13 20.64
CA THR A 376 13.11 -7.16 20.55
C THR A 376 13.06 -8.22 21.67
N PRO A 377 12.81 -7.86 22.95
CA PRO A 377 12.66 -8.87 24.02
C PRO A 377 11.55 -9.89 23.76
N SER A 378 10.50 -9.51 23.02
CA SER A 378 9.38 -10.39 22.67
C SER A 378 9.82 -11.59 21.82
N LEU A 379 10.92 -11.46 21.07
CA LEU A 379 11.48 -12.55 20.28
C LEU A 379 12.02 -13.69 21.17
N ASP A 380 12.68 -13.34 22.28
CA ASP A 380 13.18 -14.34 23.23
C ASP A 380 12.03 -15.04 23.96
N GLU A 381 10.94 -14.32 24.25
CA GLU A 381 9.71 -14.91 24.82
C GLU A 381 9.04 -15.90 23.84
N MET A 382 9.03 -15.62 22.54
CA MET A 382 8.53 -16.57 21.53
C MET A 382 9.40 -17.83 21.44
N VAL A 383 10.73 -17.69 21.54
CA VAL A 383 11.66 -18.82 21.60
C VAL A 383 11.45 -19.64 22.87
N HIS A 384 11.27 -18.96 24.01
CA HIS A 384 10.95 -19.61 25.27
C HIS A 384 9.63 -20.38 25.17
N PHE A 385 8.59 -19.76 24.60
CA PHE A 385 7.29 -20.40 24.42
C PHE A 385 7.38 -21.68 23.56
N ALA A 386 8.13 -21.65 22.45
CA ALA A 386 8.35 -22.83 21.63
C ALA A 386 8.98 -24.00 22.43
N LYS A 387 9.96 -23.71 23.30
CA LYS A 387 10.56 -24.72 24.20
C LYS A 387 9.55 -25.26 25.21
N GLU A 388 8.69 -24.40 25.75
CA GLU A 388 7.66 -24.81 26.71
C GLU A 388 6.59 -25.67 26.03
N MET A 389 6.19 -25.34 24.80
CA MET A 389 5.29 -26.18 24.00
C MET A 389 5.87 -27.57 23.74
N GLU A 390 7.16 -27.66 23.41
CA GLU A 390 7.87 -28.94 23.25
C GLU A 390 7.90 -29.73 24.56
N ARG A 391 8.25 -29.07 25.67
CA ARG A 391 8.29 -29.70 27.01
C ARG A 391 6.93 -30.26 27.42
N GLU A 392 5.85 -29.58 27.06
CA GLU A 392 4.48 -29.95 27.38
C GLU A 392 3.85 -30.91 26.34
N GLY A 393 4.60 -31.31 25.32
CA GLY A 393 4.20 -32.31 24.33
C GLY A 393 3.13 -31.85 23.34
N PHE A 394 3.06 -30.56 23.04
CA PHE A 394 2.15 -30.06 22.01
C PHE A 394 2.57 -30.51 20.61
N THR A 395 1.58 -30.65 19.72
CA THR A 395 1.78 -30.96 18.29
C THR A 395 1.03 -30.00 17.36
N ILE A 396 0.22 -29.12 17.93
CA ILE A 396 -0.56 -28.12 17.18
C ILE A 396 0.35 -27.02 16.59
N PRO A 397 -0.05 -26.35 15.50
CA PRO A 397 0.73 -25.27 14.92
C PRO A 397 0.90 -24.07 15.84
N LEU A 398 2.13 -23.56 15.85
CA LEU A 398 2.52 -22.28 16.45
C LEU A 398 2.70 -21.25 15.33
N ILE A 399 1.86 -20.24 15.30
CA ILE A 399 1.99 -19.09 14.42
C ILE A 399 2.68 -17.96 15.18
N ILE A 400 3.72 -17.38 14.58
CA ILE A 400 4.38 -16.19 15.12
C ILE A 400 4.23 -15.02 14.16
N GLY A 401 3.95 -13.84 14.70
CA GLY A 401 3.83 -12.60 13.93
C GLY A 401 4.10 -11.36 14.78
N GLY A 402 4.09 -10.20 14.13
CA GLY A 402 4.35 -8.89 14.75
C GLY A 402 5.64 -8.25 14.26
N ALA A 403 5.84 -6.96 14.54
CA ALA A 403 6.78 -6.10 13.82
C ALA A 403 8.26 -6.53 13.91
N THR A 404 8.68 -7.11 15.04
CA THR A 404 10.06 -7.59 15.22
C THR A 404 10.28 -9.00 14.71
N THR A 405 9.20 -9.75 14.46
CA THR A 405 9.30 -11.10 13.95
C THR A 405 9.73 -11.08 12.49
N SER A 406 10.42 -12.14 12.08
CA SER A 406 10.79 -12.33 10.69
C SER A 406 10.90 -13.80 10.37
N ARG A 407 10.77 -14.13 9.09
CA ARG A 407 10.99 -15.49 8.57
C ARG A 407 12.36 -16.06 8.97
N ILE A 408 13.41 -15.24 8.94
CA ILE A 408 14.77 -15.67 9.34
C ILE A 408 14.83 -15.96 10.84
N HIS A 409 14.25 -15.09 11.68
CA HIS A 409 14.19 -15.31 13.11
C HIS A 409 13.43 -16.61 13.45
N ALA A 410 12.27 -16.82 12.81
CA ALA A 410 11.48 -18.04 12.95
C ALA A 410 12.30 -19.30 12.64
N ALA A 411 12.95 -19.31 11.48
CA ALA A 411 13.71 -20.45 10.98
C ALA A 411 14.96 -20.77 11.82
N VAL A 412 15.65 -19.75 12.33
CA VAL A 412 16.93 -19.89 13.03
C VAL A 412 16.76 -20.05 14.54
N LYS A 413 15.74 -19.44 15.13
CA LYS A 413 15.60 -19.32 16.59
C LYS A 413 14.35 -19.96 17.16
N VAL A 414 13.22 -19.95 16.48
CA VAL A 414 11.95 -20.48 17.03
C VAL A 414 11.75 -21.94 16.66
N ALA A 415 11.68 -22.23 15.35
CA ALA A 415 11.38 -23.57 14.82
C ALA A 415 12.30 -24.69 15.32
N PRO A 416 13.62 -24.49 15.56
CA PRO A 416 14.48 -25.55 16.11
C PRO A 416 14.11 -26.01 17.53
N ASN A 417 13.30 -25.24 18.26
CA ASN A 417 12.93 -25.53 19.64
C ASN A 417 11.56 -26.20 19.80
N TYR A 418 10.86 -26.48 18.69
CA TYR A 418 9.54 -27.11 18.71
C TYR A 418 9.43 -28.11 17.54
N SER A 419 9.06 -29.35 17.85
CA SER A 419 8.91 -30.44 16.89
C SER A 419 7.66 -30.27 16.02
N GLY A 420 6.62 -29.62 16.55
CA GLY A 420 5.45 -29.20 15.78
C GLY A 420 5.76 -28.05 14.80
N PRO A 421 4.78 -27.66 13.96
CA PRO A 421 5.01 -26.62 12.98
C PRO A 421 5.03 -25.24 13.63
N ALA A 422 6.18 -24.55 13.59
CA ALA A 422 6.35 -23.16 13.98
C ALA A 422 6.50 -22.27 12.74
N ILE A 423 5.50 -21.43 12.44
CA ILE A 423 5.37 -20.74 11.16
C ILE A 423 5.26 -19.24 11.38
N HIS A 424 6.12 -18.47 10.70
CA HIS A 424 6.02 -17.02 10.66
C HIS A 424 5.02 -16.56 9.59
N VAL A 425 4.06 -15.74 10.01
CA VAL A 425 3.07 -15.11 9.14
C VAL A 425 3.29 -13.60 9.12
N LEU A 426 3.39 -13.04 7.91
CA LEU A 426 3.77 -11.64 7.72
C LEU A 426 2.67 -10.65 8.11
N ASP A 427 1.43 -10.93 7.70
CA ASP A 427 0.30 -10.02 7.79
C ASP A 427 -1.02 -10.79 7.96
N ALA A 428 -2.09 -10.06 8.26
CA ALA A 428 -3.41 -10.64 8.49
C ALA A 428 -4.06 -11.24 7.23
N SER A 429 -3.68 -10.78 6.03
CA SER A 429 -4.22 -11.36 4.80
C SER A 429 -3.73 -12.80 4.60
N ARG A 430 -2.46 -13.04 4.90
CA ARG A 430 -1.84 -14.36 4.77
C ARG A 430 -2.25 -15.31 5.90
N SER A 431 -2.61 -14.80 7.08
CA SER A 431 -2.99 -15.67 8.20
C SER A 431 -4.21 -16.54 7.89
N VAL A 432 -5.15 -16.04 7.07
CA VAL A 432 -6.33 -16.83 6.66
C VAL A 432 -5.91 -18.06 5.88
N THR A 433 -5.17 -17.87 4.79
CA THR A 433 -4.72 -18.99 3.93
C THR A 433 -3.89 -19.98 4.74
N VAL A 434 -2.98 -19.50 5.59
CA VAL A 434 -2.14 -20.36 6.43
C VAL A 434 -2.98 -21.17 7.41
N CYS A 435 -3.89 -20.55 8.17
CA CYS A 435 -4.76 -21.26 9.11
C CYS A 435 -5.65 -22.27 8.39
N SER A 436 -6.27 -21.90 7.27
CA SER A 436 -7.14 -22.81 6.50
C SER A 436 -6.40 -24.01 5.94
N THR A 437 -5.19 -23.82 5.40
CA THR A 437 -4.34 -24.92 4.94
C THR A 437 -3.91 -25.83 6.09
N LEU A 438 -3.59 -25.26 7.26
CA LEU A 438 -3.21 -26.04 8.44
C LEU A 438 -4.36 -26.88 9.03
N MET A 439 -5.61 -26.45 8.85
CA MET A 439 -6.80 -27.20 9.27
C MET A 439 -7.26 -28.23 8.23
N ASN A 440 -6.82 -28.12 6.97
CA ASN A 440 -7.18 -29.05 5.91
C ASN A 440 -6.27 -30.30 5.95
N LYS A 441 -6.88 -31.46 6.22
CA LYS A 441 -6.18 -32.75 6.38
C LYS A 441 -5.36 -33.17 5.15
N ASP A 442 -5.79 -32.80 3.94
CA ASP A 442 -5.15 -33.26 2.70
C ASP A 442 -3.92 -32.42 2.33
N THR A 443 -3.88 -31.14 2.74
CA THR A 443 -2.82 -30.20 2.33
C THR A 443 -1.89 -29.79 3.48
N ARG A 444 -2.28 -30.06 4.72
CA ARG A 444 -1.53 -29.70 5.93
C ARG A 444 -0.10 -30.25 5.93
N ASP A 445 0.07 -31.55 5.70
CA ASP A 445 1.37 -32.21 5.86
C ASP A 445 2.37 -31.79 4.76
N ASP A 446 1.87 -31.59 3.54
CA ASP A 446 2.65 -31.06 2.42
C ASP A 446 3.10 -29.62 2.69
N TYR A 447 2.19 -28.78 3.20
CA TYR A 447 2.50 -27.40 3.55
C TYR A 447 3.56 -27.31 4.66
N ILE A 448 3.40 -28.09 5.74
CA ILE A 448 4.37 -28.15 6.85
C ILE A 448 5.75 -28.61 6.34
N SER A 449 5.79 -29.64 5.49
CA SER A 449 7.02 -30.16 4.91
C SER A 449 7.72 -29.12 4.02
N GLY A 450 6.94 -28.38 3.22
CA GLY A 450 7.44 -27.26 2.43
C GLY A 450 8.07 -26.15 3.28
N ILE A 451 7.40 -25.73 4.35
CA ILE A 451 7.92 -24.70 5.27
C ILE A 451 9.18 -25.17 5.99
N ARG A 452 9.25 -26.44 6.42
CA ARG A 452 10.46 -27.01 7.04
C ARG A 452 11.67 -26.95 6.09
N ALA A 453 11.50 -27.45 4.87
CA ALA A 453 12.57 -27.42 3.86
C ALA A 453 13.02 -25.99 3.53
N GLU A 454 12.07 -25.06 3.50
CA GLU A 454 12.33 -23.64 3.31
C GLU A 454 13.15 -23.04 4.47
N TYR A 455 12.81 -23.40 5.71
CA TYR A 455 13.49 -22.89 6.91
C TYR A 455 14.90 -23.46 7.05
N ASP A 456 15.11 -24.73 6.67
CA ASP A 456 16.43 -25.34 6.66
C ASP A 456 17.37 -24.62 5.68
N LYS A 457 16.91 -24.35 4.44
CA LYS A 457 17.66 -23.54 3.47
C LYS A 457 17.98 -22.14 4.00
N ALA A 458 17.00 -21.48 4.62
CA ALA A 458 17.20 -20.15 5.19
C ALA A 458 18.23 -20.15 6.33
N ARG A 459 18.23 -21.20 7.16
CA ARG A 459 19.17 -21.38 8.27
C ARG A 459 20.59 -21.62 7.76
N GLU A 460 20.77 -22.51 6.79
CA GLU A 460 22.07 -22.77 6.16
C GLU A 460 22.64 -21.49 5.52
N ALA A 461 21.84 -20.76 4.75
CA ALA A 461 22.26 -19.52 4.12
C ALA A 461 22.65 -18.44 5.15
N HIS A 462 21.95 -18.36 6.29
CA HIS A 462 22.29 -17.42 7.35
C HIS A 462 23.62 -17.77 8.05
N LEU A 463 23.86 -19.06 8.30
CA LEU A 463 25.10 -19.54 8.91
C LEU A 463 26.30 -19.29 7.98
N ASN A 464 26.14 -19.51 6.68
CA ASN A 464 27.19 -19.27 5.68
C ASN A 464 27.55 -17.79 5.53
N LYS A 465 26.62 -16.85 5.75
CA LYS A 465 26.90 -15.39 5.69
C LYS A 465 27.71 -14.88 6.89
N ARG A 466 27.82 -15.65 7.96
CA ARG A 466 28.49 -15.20 9.19
C ARG A 466 30.02 -15.14 9.06
N SER A 467 30.60 -15.82 8.07
CA SER A 467 32.07 -15.89 7.87
C SER A 467 32.70 -14.64 7.25
N ASP A 468 31.93 -13.74 6.63
CA ASP A 468 32.49 -12.60 5.88
C ASP A 468 32.68 -11.30 6.69
N LYS A 469 32.23 -11.24 7.94
CA LYS A 469 32.35 -10.03 8.76
C LYS A 469 33.71 -9.97 9.47
N ARG A 470 34.62 -9.13 8.96
CA ARG A 470 35.85 -8.75 9.67
C ARG A 470 35.51 -7.76 10.79
N PHE A 471 35.44 -8.24 12.02
CA PHE A 471 35.26 -7.40 13.20
C PHE A 471 36.58 -6.72 13.58
N LYS A 472 36.52 -5.44 13.93
CA LYS A 472 37.61 -4.74 14.63
C LYS A 472 37.52 -5.02 16.12
N THR A 473 38.65 -4.94 16.80
CA THR A 473 38.67 -4.98 18.26
C THR A 473 37.96 -3.75 18.84
N ILE A 474 37.47 -3.86 20.08
CA ILE A 474 36.88 -2.73 20.80
C ILE A 474 37.88 -1.56 20.96
N GLN A 475 39.18 -1.87 21.04
CA GLN A 475 40.23 -0.87 21.14
C GLN A 475 40.35 -0.07 19.85
N GLU A 476 40.50 -0.73 18.70
CA GLU A 476 40.59 -0.07 17.39
C GLU A 476 39.35 0.80 17.10
N ALA A 477 38.16 0.30 17.46
CA ALA A 477 36.92 1.07 17.30
C ALA A 477 36.91 2.35 18.15
N ARG A 478 37.46 2.30 19.38
CA ARG A 478 37.56 3.46 20.27
C ARG A 478 38.62 4.45 19.80
N GLU A 479 39.74 3.98 19.26
CA GLU A 479 40.78 4.84 18.68
C GLU A 479 40.24 5.63 17.48
N GLN A 480 39.38 5.00 16.68
CA GLN A 480 38.65 5.57 15.54
C GLN A 480 37.36 6.30 15.93
N ASN A 481 37.20 6.71 17.20
CA ASN A 481 36.03 7.47 17.60
C ASN A 481 35.91 8.78 16.81
N PHE A 482 34.67 9.24 16.64
CA PHE A 482 34.38 10.53 16.03
C PHE A 482 35.12 11.64 16.80
N LYS A 483 36.01 12.37 16.10
CA LYS A 483 36.79 13.45 16.69
C LYS A 483 35.91 14.69 16.73
N ILE A 484 35.41 15.01 17.92
CA ILE A 484 34.58 16.19 18.18
C ILE A 484 35.46 17.44 18.04
N ASP A 485 35.03 18.39 17.21
CA ASP A 485 35.62 19.72 17.18
C ASP A 485 35.10 20.54 18.37
N THR A 486 35.96 20.75 19.37
CA THR A 486 35.60 21.46 20.60
C THR A 486 35.43 22.97 20.41
N SER A 487 35.77 23.51 19.23
CA SER A 487 35.48 24.90 18.89
C SER A 487 34.01 25.12 18.54
N LEU A 488 33.30 24.07 18.12
CA LEU A 488 31.87 24.09 17.80
C LEU A 488 31.03 23.91 19.08
N VAL A 489 30.99 24.94 19.92
CA VAL A 489 30.21 24.94 21.16
C VAL A 489 28.75 25.28 20.86
N ALA A 490 27.84 24.33 21.08
CA ALA A 490 26.40 24.59 21.03
C ALA A 490 25.99 25.54 22.17
N PRO A 491 24.99 26.42 21.96
CA PRO A 491 24.52 27.31 23.02
C PRO A 491 23.96 26.54 24.20
N ALA A 492 24.11 27.09 25.41
CA ALA A 492 23.53 26.51 26.61
C ALA A 492 22.00 26.37 26.45
N PRO A 493 21.39 25.27 26.93
CA PRO A 493 19.96 25.07 26.83
C PRO A 493 19.24 26.16 27.63
N LYS A 494 18.12 26.67 27.09
CA LYS A 494 17.30 27.70 27.75
C LYS A 494 16.68 27.24 29.07
N PHE A 495 16.63 25.94 29.30
CA PHE A 495 16.07 25.32 30.49
C PHE A 495 16.83 24.04 30.81
N THR A 496 17.10 23.81 32.10
CA THR A 496 17.70 22.59 32.62
C THR A 496 16.79 22.02 33.71
N GLY A 497 16.63 20.70 33.73
CA GLY A 497 15.73 20.01 34.66
C GLY A 497 14.52 19.39 33.96
N THR A 498 13.61 18.81 34.74
CA THR A 498 12.43 18.11 34.22
C THR A 498 11.28 19.09 34.00
N ARG A 499 10.70 19.09 32.80
CA ARG A 499 9.44 19.79 32.49
C ARG A 499 8.38 18.74 32.21
N VAL A 500 7.35 18.70 33.04
CA VAL A 500 6.21 17.79 32.87
C VAL A 500 5.10 18.55 32.15
N PHE A 501 4.50 17.92 31.13
CA PHE A 501 3.33 18.43 30.44
C PHE A 501 2.14 17.56 30.85
N GLU A 502 1.34 18.05 31.80
CA GLU A 502 0.10 17.40 32.21
C GLU A 502 -1.06 17.91 31.35
N ASN A 503 -1.94 17.01 30.90
CA ASN A 503 -3.14 17.35 30.13
C ASN A 503 -2.87 18.26 28.92
N TYR A 504 -1.84 17.92 28.14
CA TYR A 504 -1.47 18.69 26.95
C TYR A 504 -2.61 18.67 25.90
N PRO A 505 -2.99 19.81 25.30
CA PRO A 505 -4.12 19.88 24.37
C PRO A 505 -3.92 18.98 23.16
N LEU A 506 -4.90 18.12 22.85
CA LEU A 506 -4.84 17.22 21.71
C LEU A 506 -4.81 18.00 20.39
N GLU A 507 -5.51 19.13 20.34
CA GLU A 507 -5.60 20.01 19.17
C GLU A 507 -4.23 20.55 18.74
N GLU A 508 -3.31 20.72 19.69
CA GLU A 508 -1.92 21.11 19.40
C GLU A 508 -1.10 19.98 18.81
N LEU A 509 -1.46 18.71 19.08
CA LEU A 509 -0.77 17.53 18.55
C LEU A 509 -1.25 17.12 17.16
N VAL A 510 -2.53 17.37 16.82
CA VAL A 510 -3.14 16.97 15.54
C VAL A 510 -2.32 17.39 14.30
N PRO A 511 -1.78 18.62 14.20
CA PRO A 511 -0.96 19.04 13.05
C PRO A 511 0.37 18.29 12.92
N TYR A 512 0.84 17.64 14.00
CA TYR A 512 2.10 16.90 14.05
C TYR A 512 1.92 15.39 13.85
N ILE A 513 0.68 14.91 13.67
CA ILE A 513 0.42 13.51 13.38
C ILE A 513 0.95 13.18 11.98
N ASP A 514 1.93 12.26 11.92
CA ASP A 514 2.24 11.57 10.66
C ASP A 514 1.16 10.51 10.41
N TRP A 515 0.31 10.78 9.42
CA TRP A 515 -0.78 9.89 9.03
C TRP A 515 -0.29 8.71 8.18
N THR A 516 0.96 8.70 7.72
CA THR A 516 1.48 7.60 6.89
C THR A 516 1.50 6.26 7.65
N PRO A 517 2.08 6.16 8.87
CA PRO A 517 1.96 4.95 9.69
C PRO A 517 0.52 4.57 10.02
N PHE A 518 -0.38 5.56 10.17
CA PHE A 518 -1.80 5.29 10.40
C PHE A 518 -2.43 4.53 9.21
N PHE A 519 -2.22 4.98 7.97
CA PHE A 519 -2.71 4.25 6.79
C PHE A 519 -2.06 2.87 6.63
N GLN A 520 -0.76 2.75 6.90
CA GLN A 520 -0.06 1.46 6.88
C GLN A 520 -0.65 0.46 7.88
N THR A 521 -1.02 0.92 9.08
CA THR A 521 -1.69 0.10 10.10
C THR A 521 -3.02 -0.47 9.58
N TRP A 522 -3.70 0.27 8.71
CA TRP A 522 -4.94 -0.14 8.05
C TRP A 522 -4.72 -0.85 6.70
N GLU A 523 -3.50 -1.35 6.44
CA GLU A 523 -3.13 -2.04 5.20
C GLU A 523 -3.37 -1.21 3.92
N LEU A 524 -3.45 0.12 4.05
CA LEU A 524 -3.54 1.05 2.92
C LEU A 524 -2.13 1.53 2.56
N ARG A 525 -1.58 0.98 1.47
CA ARG A 525 -0.23 1.31 1.00
C ARG A 525 -0.21 2.68 0.33
N GLY A 526 0.59 3.58 0.87
CA GLY A 526 0.82 4.92 0.33
C GLY A 526 1.35 5.87 1.39
N SER A 527 1.79 7.05 0.99
CA SER A 527 2.24 8.12 1.91
C SER A 527 1.18 9.20 2.01
N TYR A 528 0.88 9.68 3.21
CA TYR A 528 0.06 10.88 3.38
C TYR A 528 0.81 12.14 2.88
N PRO A 529 0.14 13.12 2.23
CA PRO A 529 -1.28 13.15 1.85
C PRO A 529 -1.59 12.46 0.52
N ARG A 530 -0.58 12.05 -0.26
CA ARG A 530 -0.76 11.48 -1.61
C ARG A 530 -1.71 10.28 -1.67
N ILE A 531 -1.76 9.46 -0.61
CA ILE A 531 -2.66 8.31 -0.53
C ILE A 531 -4.15 8.68 -0.64
N LEU A 532 -4.53 9.93 -0.31
CA LEU A 532 -5.91 10.41 -0.43
C LEU A 532 -6.36 10.60 -1.88
N GLU A 533 -5.41 10.77 -2.80
CA GLU A 533 -5.62 10.94 -4.24
C GLU A 533 -5.30 9.66 -5.03
N ASP A 534 -4.97 8.57 -4.33
CA ASP A 534 -4.67 7.29 -4.96
C ASP A 534 -5.90 6.74 -5.70
N LYS A 535 -5.70 6.24 -6.92
CA LYS A 535 -6.82 5.80 -7.78
C LYS A 535 -7.49 4.51 -7.31
N VAL A 536 -6.80 3.72 -6.50
CA VAL A 536 -7.25 2.40 -6.05
C VAL A 536 -7.74 2.49 -4.61
N VAL A 537 -6.95 3.10 -3.72
CA VAL A 537 -7.27 3.18 -2.28
C VAL A 537 -7.75 4.56 -1.83
N GLY A 538 -7.69 5.60 -2.65
CA GLY A 538 -7.89 6.99 -2.22
C GLY A 538 -9.28 7.29 -1.66
N ASP A 539 -10.33 6.67 -2.21
CA ASP A 539 -11.69 6.83 -1.70
C ASP A 539 -11.82 6.29 -0.27
N GLU A 540 -11.26 5.10 -0.02
CA GLU A 540 -11.28 4.48 1.31
C GLU A 540 -10.30 5.17 2.27
N ALA A 541 -9.14 5.63 1.78
CA ALA A 541 -8.20 6.43 2.56
C ALA A 541 -8.84 7.75 3.04
N ARG A 542 -9.60 8.45 2.16
CA ARG A 542 -10.34 9.65 2.54
C ARG A 542 -11.42 9.37 3.60
N LYS A 543 -12.21 8.31 3.43
CA LYS A 543 -13.23 7.90 4.41
C LYS A 543 -12.60 7.59 5.76
N LEU A 544 -11.55 6.78 5.78
CA LEU A 544 -10.82 6.40 7.00
C LEU A 544 -10.22 7.62 7.70
N PHE A 545 -9.65 8.55 6.93
CA PHE A 545 -9.10 9.80 7.44
C PHE A 545 -10.16 10.68 8.11
N GLU A 546 -11.32 10.85 7.47
CA GLU A 546 -12.42 11.63 8.04
C GLU A 546 -13.03 10.95 9.28
N ASP A 547 -13.17 9.62 9.27
CA ASP A 547 -13.59 8.83 10.46
C ASP A 547 -12.62 9.08 11.64
N ALA A 548 -11.31 9.07 11.39
CA ALA A 548 -10.30 9.33 12.42
C ALA A 548 -10.33 10.78 12.93
N LYS A 549 -10.50 11.76 12.04
CA LYS A 549 -10.63 13.17 12.42
C LYS A 549 -11.92 13.46 13.19
N ALA A 550 -13.01 12.77 12.87
CA ALA A 550 -14.25 12.86 13.63
C ALA A 550 -14.07 12.31 15.05
N LEU A 551 -13.28 11.25 15.21
CA LEU A 551 -12.94 10.69 16.52
C LEU A 551 -12.05 11.63 17.34
N LEU A 552 -11.01 12.23 16.73
CA LEU A 552 -10.10 13.17 17.40
C LEU A 552 -10.78 14.47 17.87
N LYS A 553 -11.97 14.79 17.33
CA LYS A 553 -12.76 15.97 17.72
C LYS A 553 -13.71 15.71 18.90
N ARG A 554 -13.93 14.44 19.27
CA ARG A 554 -14.75 14.05 20.42
C ARG A 554 -13.89 14.01 21.67
#